data_AF-A0AAW1QT65-F1
#
_entry.id   AF-A0AAW1QT65-F1
#
_cell.length_a   1.000
_cell.length_b   1.000
_cell.length_c   1.000
_cell.angle_alpha   90.00
_cell.angle_beta   90.00
_cell.angle_gamma   90.00
#
_symmetry.space_group_name_H-M   'P 1'
#
loop_
_entity.id
_entity.type
_entity.pdbx_description
1 polymer ?
#
loop_
_entity_poly.entity_id
_entity_poly.type
_entity_poly.pdbx_seq_one_letter_code
_entity_poly.pdbx_strand_id
1 'polypeptide(L)'
;MPPQATPCSGCGARATDRQDFGWHITCLHIAGASAVRLGLAWLGVGPSLQDRIEIATPLTSLTRLREGLFLMQYGSSPYAGSAYHAAPLLLPLLGSTASHPILYILPGLVADALAALSLAHLQRQLTRGSTRPAVGYSLAALYLWNPLAILACCGGSSAPLENAAGLFALASAVAVNAPFAAFGIVCAAYLSLHPLTLMVGTHRSAALEGT
;
A
#
# COMPACT_ATOMS: atom_id res chain seq x y z
N MET A 1 -51.94 -0.42 3.34
CA MET A 1 -50.95 -0.42 2.24
C MET A 1 -50.00 0.75 2.47
N PRO A 2 -48.71 0.52 2.75
CA PRO A 2 -47.75 1.62 2.80
C PRO A 2 -47.51 2.17 1.38
N PRO A 3 -47.33 3.49 1.21
CA PRO A 3 -47.05 4.09 -0.09
C PRO A 3 -45.67 3.67 -0.61
N GLN A 4 -45.60 3.21 -1.85
CA GLN A 4 -44.34 2.93 -2.52
C GLN A 4 -43.64 4.25 -2.84
N ALA A 5 -42.48 4.49 -2.22
CA ALA A 5 -41.61 5.60 -2.56
C ALA A 5 -41.01 5.33 -3.95
N THR A 6 -41.36 6.17 -4.92
CA THR A 6 -40.74 6.15 -6.25
C THR A 6 -39.30 6.68 -6.15
N PRO A 7 -38.30 5.99 -6.71
CA PRO A 7 -36.93 6.46 -6.69
C PRO A 7 -36.82 7.73 -7.55
N CYS A 8 -36.32 8.83 -6.96
CA CYS A 8 -36.10 10.08 -7.67
C CYS A 8 -35.14 9.86 -8.86
N SER A 9 -35.63 10.02 -10.09
CA SER A 9 -34.88 9.79 -11.33
C SER A 9 -33.61 10.65 -11.48
N GLY A 10 -33.51 11.78 -10.78
CA GLY A 10 -32.33 12.65 -10.76
C GLY A 10 -31.25 12.28 -9.75
N CYS A 11 -31.52 11.36 -8.81
CA CYS A 11 -30.56 11.02 -7.75
C CYS A 11 -29.44 10.09 -8.25
N GLY A 12 -29.77 9.19 -9.20
CA GLY A 12 -28.81 8.28 -9.83
C GLY A 12 -27.75 9.00 -10.67
N ALA A 13 -28.17 9.92 -11.54
CA ALA A 13 -27.27 10.69 -12.42
C ALA A 13 -26.30 11.58 -11.64
N ARG A 14 -26.77 12.18 -10.52
CA ARG A 14 -25.93 12.99 -9.63
C ARG A 14 -24.95 12.13 -8.80
N ALA A 15 -25.29 10.88 -8.53
CA ALA A 15 -24.43 9.95 -7.81
C ALA A 15 -23.30 9.39 -8.69
N THR A 16 -23.58 9.09 -9.97
CA THR A 16 -22.58 8.65 -10.95
C THR A 16 -21.58 9.77 -11.28
N ASP A 17 -22.06 10.99 -11.55
CA ASP A 17 -21.22 12.14 -11.85
C ASP A 17 -20.25 12.49 -10.70
N ARG A 18 -20.73 12.41 -9.45
CA ARG A 18 -19.89 12.61 -8.25
C ARG A 18 -18.87 11.49 -8.03
N GLN A 19 -19.18 10.27 -8.48
CA GLN A 19 -18.26 9.12 -8.41
C GLN A 19 -17.16 9.22 -9.47
N ASP A 20 -17.52 9.60 -10.69
CA ASP A 20 -16.58 9.77 -11.81
C ASP A 20 -15.60 10.92 -11.50
N PHE A 21 -16.10 12.05 -11.00
CA PHE A 21 -15.27 13.16 -10.56
C PHE A 21 -14.25 12.76 -9.47
N GLY A 22 -14.68 11.95 -8.49
CA GLY A 22 -13.79 11.46 -7.43
C GLY A 22 -12.72 10.48 -7.94
N TRP A 23 -13.00 9.73 -9.00
CA TRP A 23 -12.01 8.83 -9.62
C TRP A 23 -10.95 9.63 -10.37
N HIS A 24 -11.34 10.62 -11.18
CA HIS A 24 -10.39 11.48 -11.90
C HIS A 24 -9.43 12.19 -10.96
N ILE A 25 -9.94 12.71 -9.83
CA ILE A 25 -9.11 13.34 -8.80
C ILE A 25 -8.10 12.33 -8.24
N THR A 26 -8.53 11.11 -7.91
CA THR A 26 -7.64 10.08 -7.37
C THR A 26 -6.54 9.72 -8.37
N CYS A 27 -6.90 9.53 -9.65
CA CYS A 27 -5.95 9.28 -10.72
C CYS A 27 -4.95 10.42 -10.91
N LEU A 28 -5.40 11.68 -10.80
CA LEU A 28 -4.52 12.85 -10.88
C LEU A 28 -3.47 12.84 -9.76
N HIS A 29 -3.88 12.53 -8.52
CA HIS A 29 -2.96 12.43 -7.40
C HIS A 29 -1.95 11.28 -7.59
N ILE A 30 -2.40 10.12 -8.09
CA ILE A 30 -1.52 8.99 -8.42
C ILE A 30 -0.49 9.38 -9.48
N ALA A 31 -0.94 9.99 -10.58
CA ALA A 31 -0.05 10.44 -11.65
C ALA A 31 0.95 11.49 -11.15
N GLY A 32 0.49 12.51 -10.42
CA GLY A 32 1.35 13.57 -9.88
C GLY A 32 2.39 13.05 -8.90
N ALA A 33 1.99 12.22 -7.95
CA ALA A 33 2.92 11.69 -6.96
C ALA A 33 3.90 10.65 -7.55
N SER A 34 3.47 9.92 -8.58
CA SER A 34 4.34 9.03 -9.37
C SER A 34 5.38 9.82 -10.15
N ALA A 35 4.97 10.93 -10.79
CA ALA A 35 5.88 11.82 -11.50
C ALA A 35 6.92 12.44 -10.56
N VAL A 36 6.53 12.85 -9.35
CA VAL A 36 7.46 13.37 -8.34
C VAL A 36 8.48 12.30 -7.91
N ARG A 37 8.03 11.07 -7.63
CA ARG A 37 8.93 9.95 -7.28
C ARG A 37 9.92 9.66 -8.40
N LEU A 38 9.45 9.61 -9.65
CA LEU A 38 10.29 9.41 -10.84
C LEU A 38 11.27 10.57 -11.05
N GLY A 39 10.82 11.82 -10.83
CA GLY A 39 11.68 13.00 -10.91
C GLY A 39 12.81 12.96 -9.87
N LEU A 40 12.49 12.63 -8.62
CA LEU A 40 13.48 12.47 -7.54
C LEU A 40 14.45 11.31 -7.80
N ALA A 41 13.96 10.23 -8.40
CA ALA A 41 14.79 9.12 -8.85
C ALA A 41 15.79 9.55 -9.91
N TRP A 42 15.31 10.30 -10.88
CA TRP A 42 16.10 10.77 -12.02
C TRP A 42 17.16 11.79 -11.58
N LEU A 43 16.84 12.61 -10.57
CA LEU A 43 17.79 13.49 -9.90
C LEU A 43 18.85 12.75 -9.08
N GLY A 44 18.76 11.42 -8.94
CA GLY A 44 19.78 10.62 -8.27
C GLY A 44 19.82 10.80 -6.76
N VAL A 45 18.70 11.16 -6.13
CA VAL A 45 18.64 11.33 -4.66
C VAL A 45 18.68 9.98 -3.93
N GLY A 46 18.33 8.89 -4.62
CA GLY A 46 18.21 7.53 -4.06
C GLY A 46 19.42 7.01 -3.27
N PRO A 47 20.66 7.06 -3.80
CA PRO A 47 21.85 6.58 -3.09
C PRO A 47 22.10 7.32 -1.77
N SER A 48 21.90 8.64 -1.74
CA SER A 48 22.06 9.44 -0.51
C SER A 48 20.99 9.15 0.55
N LEU A 49 19.84 8.62 0.12
CA LEU A 49 18.72 8.25 0.99
C LEU A 49 18.86 6.81 1.54
N GLN A 50 19.50 5.91 0.78
CA GLN A 50 19.70 4.50 1.14
C GLN A 50 20.54 4.34 2.41
N ASP A 51 21.47 5.26 2.68
CA ASP A 51 22.34 5.23 3.86
C ASP A 51 21.63 5.70 5.14
N ARG A 52 20.40 6.25 5.03
CA ARG A 52 19.66 6.77 6.17
C ARG A 52 18.73 5.70 6.74
N ILE A 53 19.00 5.28 7.97
CA ILE A 53 18.21 4.31 8.71
C ILE A 53 16.74 4.73 8.93
N GLU A 54 16.45 6.04 8.89
CA GLU A 54 15.10 6.60 9.00
C GLU A 54 14.23 6.29 7.78
N ILE A 55 14.85 5.99 6.64
CA ILE A 55 14.20 5.84 5.34
C ILE A 55 14.22 4.38 4.90
N ALA A 56 15.35 3.70 5.13
CA ALA A 56 15.53 2.29 4.85
C ALA A 56 16.02 1.59 6.12
N THR A 57 15.10 0.91 6.81
CA THR A 57 15.46 0.09 7.98
C THR A 57 16.15 -1.20 7.54
N PRO A 58 16.92 -1.88 8.41
CA PRO A 58 17.57 -3.15 8.05
C PRO A 58 16.60 -4.24 7.58
N LEU A 59 15.32 -4.15 7.92
CA LEU A 59 14.28 -5.08 7.45
C LEU A 59 13.67 -4.68 6.10
N THR A 60 13.79 -3.42 5.69
CA THR A 60 13.14 -2.89 4.48
C THR A 60 14.12 -2.38 3.42
N SER A 61 15.43 -2.38 3.70
CA SER A 61 16.47 -1.82 2.83
C SER A 61 16.75 -2.65 1.56
N LEU A 62 16.72 -1.98 0.41
CA LEU A 62 17.12 -2.55 -0.88
C LEU A 62 18.61 -2.90 -0.95
N THR A 63 19.48 -2.20 -0.20
CA THR A 63 20.92 -2.49 -0.16
C THR A 63 21.16 -3.89 0.37
N ARG A 64 20.50 -4.26 1.48
CA ARG A 64 20.58 -5.62 2.03
C ARG A 64 19.97 -6.66 1.09
N LEU A 65 18.92 -6.30 0.36
CA LEU A 65 18.35 -7.18 -0.67
C LEU A 65 19.33 -7.46 -1.81
N ARG A 66 20.08 -6.44 -2.26
CA ARG A 66 21.15 -6.60 -3.25
C ARG A 66 22.29 -7.48 -2.72
N GLU A 67 22.70 -7.28 -1.46
CA GLU A 67 23.70 -8.13 -0.80
C GLU A 67 23.22 -9.59 -0.71
N GLY A 68 21.95 -9.83 -0.35
CA GLY A 68 21.35 -11.16 -0.35
C GLY A 68 21.33 -11.81 -1.73
N LEU A 69 20.95 -11.07 -2.77
CA LEU A 69 21.00 -11.57 -4.16
C LEU A 69 22.41 -11.89 -4.62
N PHE A 70 23.38 -11.06 -4.25
CA PHE A 70 24.78 -11.30 -4.54
C PHE A 70 25.24 -12.62 -3.92
N LEU A 71 24.94 -12.86 -2.63
CA LEU A 71 25.27 -14.12 -1.96
C LEU A 71 24.63 -15.34 -2.64
N MET A 72 23.37 -15.23 -3.08
CA MET A 72 22.68 -16.28 -3.83
C MET A 72 23.39 -16.61 -5.14
N GLN A 73 23.81 -15.60 -5.89
CA GLN A 73 24.49 -15.80 -7.19
C GLN A 73 25.82 -16.53 -7.04
N TYR A 74 26.50 -16.36 -5.91
CA TYR A 74 27.75 -17.05 -5.57
C TYR A 74 27.55 -18.40 -4.87
N GLY A 75 26.33 -18.93 -4.83
CA GLY A 75 26.03 -20.27 -4.31
C GLY A 75 25.97 -20.37 -2.78
N SER A 76 25.98 -19.23 -2.07
CA SER A 76 25.80 -19.17 -0.63
C SER A 76 24.35 -18.80 -0.28
N SER A 77 23.79 -19.37 0.80
CA SER A 77 22.42 -19.01 1.17
C SER A 77 22.40 -17.60 1.80
N PRO A 78 21.53 -16.69 1.34
CA PRO A 78 21.47 -15.31 1.85
C PRO A 78 21.05 -15.22 3.32
N TYR A 79 20.50 -16.31 3.85
CA TYR A 79 20.03 -16.46 5.22
C TYR A 79 21.01 -17.18 6.15
N ALA A 80 22.13 -17.71 5.66
CA ALA A 80 23.12 -18.38 6.51
C ALA A 80 23.87 -17.42 7.45
N GLY A 81 23.76 -16.10 7.24
CA GLY A 81 24.44 -15.08 8.05
C GLY A 81 23.55 -13.88 8.37
N SER A 82 24.16 -12.80 8.86
CA SER A 82 23.47 -11.54 9.23
C SER A 82 23.22 -10.58 8.05
N ALA A 83 23.51 -11.02 6.83
CA ALA A 83 23.41 -10.20 5.63
C ALA A 83 21.95 -9.85 5.30
N TYR A 84 21.04 -10.83 5.33
CA TYR A 84 19.65 -10.65 4.91
C TYR A 84 18.64 -11.30 5.87
N HIS A 85 17.70 -10.50 6.38
CA HIS A 85 16.66 -10.93 7.32
C HIS A 85 15.24 -10.53 6.89
N ALA A 86 15.05 -10.07 5.66
CA ALA A 86 13.72 -9.73 5.14
C ALA A 86 13.02 -10.94 4.51
N ALA A 87 11.74 -10.77 4.16
CA ALA A 87 10.90 -11.83 3.64
C ALA A 87 11.50 -12.48 2.36
N PRO A 88 11.53 -13.82 2.25
CA PRO A 88 12.13 -14.50 1.09
C PRO A 88 11.49 -14.17 -0.24
N LEU A 89 10.18 -13.93 -0.24
CA LEU A 89 9.45 -13.53 -1.44
C LEU A 89 9.89 -12.16 -1.99
N LEU A 90 10.51 -11.30 -1.19
CA LEU A 90 11.04 -10.02 -1.68
C LEU A 90 12.24 -10.22 -2.62
N LEU A 91 13.06 -11.26 -2.45
CA LEU A 91 14.21 -11.49 -3.34
C LEU A 91 13.82 -11.70 -4.80
N PRO A 92 12.90 -12.62 -5.17
CA PRO A 92 12.47 -12.76 -6.56
C PRO A 92 11.63 -11.57 -7.03
N LEU A 93 10.85 -10.94 -6.14
CA LEU A 93 9.95 -9.85 -6.51
C LEU A 93 10.70 -8.56 -6.84
N LEU A 94 11.64 -8.16 -5.97
CA LEU A 94 12.43 -6.94 -6.14
C LEU A 94 13.74 -7.22 -6.86
N GLY A 95 14.31 -8.44 -6.79
CA GLY A 95 15.65 -8.69 -7.29
C GLY A 95 15.83 -8.48 -8.79
N SER A 96 14.77 -8.71 -9.57
CA SER A 96 14.75 -8.41 -11.00
C SER A 96 14.90 -6.92 -11.31
N THR A 97 14.40 -6.04 -10.43
CA THR A 97 14.40 -4.58 -10.61
C THR A 97 15.44 -3.87 -9.77
N ALA A 98 15.89 -4.49 -8.67
CA ALA A 98 16.84 -3.96 -7.70
C ALA A 98 18.21 -3.65 -8.31
N SER A 99 18.63 -4.44 -9.30
CA SER A 99 19.93 -4.30 -9.97
C SER A 99 20.00 -3.06 -10.88
N HIS A 100 18.86 -2.48 -11.25
CA HIS A 100 18.81 -1.34 -12.15
C HIS A 100 18.68 -0.01 -11.38
N PRO A 101 19.39 1.05 -11.80
CA PRO A 101 19.46 2.33 -11.07
C PRO A 101 18.15 3.13 -11.10
N ILE A 102 17.22 2.80 -12.01
CA ILE A 102 15.92 3.51 -12.14
C ILE A 102 14.75 2.55 -11.94
N LEU A 103 14.85 1.31 -12.42
CA LEU A 103 13.72 0.35 -12.37
C LEU A 103 13.41 -0.12 -10.95
N TYR A 104 14.33 0.03 -9.98
CA TYR A 104 14.09 -0.37 -8.59
C TYR A 104 12.88 0.32 -7.95
N ILE A 105 12.43 1.45 -8.49
CA ILE A 105 11.28 2.21 -7.98
C ILE A 105 9.96 1.64 -8.47
N LEU A 106 9.93 0.90 -9.59
CA LEU A 106 8.69 0.39 -10.18
C LEU A 106 7.84 -0.43 -9.20
N PRO A 107 8.39 -1.39 -8.42
CA PRO A 107 7.61 -2.12 -7.43
C PRO A 107 6.99 -1.19 -6.38
N GLY A 108 7.73 -0.18 -5.93
CA GLY A 108 7.24 0.83 -5.00
C GLY A 108 6.14 1.71 -5.58
N LEU A 109 6.27 2.11 -6.85
CA LEU A 109 5.27 2.89 -7.57
C LEU A 109 3.94 2.14 -7.72
N VAL A 110 4.01 0.86 -8.09
CA VAL A 110 2.85 -0.02 -8.20
C VAL A 110 2.21 -0.22 -6.83
N ALA A 111 3.02 -0.45 -5.79
CA ALA A 111 2.54 -0.62 -4.43
C ALA A 111 1.83 0.65 -3.91
N ASP A 112 2.41 1.82 -4.10
CA ASP A 112 1.81 3.10 -3.69
C ASP A 112 0.49 3.37 -4.45
N ALA A 113 0.39 3.00 -5.73
CA ALA A 113 -0.86 3.09 -6.47
C ALA A 113 -1.94 2.14 -5.90
N LEU A 114 -1.58 0.89 -5.56
CA LEU A 114 -2.49 -0.06 -4.92
C LEU A 114 -2.95 0.43 -3.53
N ALA A 115 -2.03 0.98 -2.74
CA ALA A 115 -2.33 1.64 -1.47
C ALA A 115 -3.30 2.82 -1.65
N ALA A 116 -3.06 3.69 -2.64
CA ALA A 116 -3.96 4.79 -2.99
C ALA A 116 -5.38 4.31 -3.29
N LEU A 117 -5.49 3.28 -4.13
CA LEU A 117 -6.75 2.73 -4.60
C LEU A 117 -7.53 2.08 -3.46
N SER A 118 -6.85 1.33 -2.59
CA SER A 118 -7.47 0.73 -1.41
C SER A 118 -7.98 1.79 -0.43
N LEU A 119 -7.23 2.88 -0.19
CA LEU A 119 -7.68 4.02 0.62
C LEU A 119 -8.86 4.77 0.00
N ALA A 120 -8.84 4.99 -1.31
CA ALA A 120 -9.95 5.61 -2.02
C ALA A 120 -11.22 4.73 -1.94
N HIS A 121 -11.05 3.41 -2.05
CA HIS A 121 -12.15 2.46 -1.88
C HIS A 121 -12.71 2.48 -0.46
N LEU A 122 -11.82 2.46 0.54
CA LEU A 122 -12.18 2.52 1.96
C LEU A 122 -12.92 3.82 2.30
N GLN A 123 -12.41 4.98 1.86
CA GLN A 123 -13.07 6.28 2.08
C GLN A 123 -14.49 6.30 1.52
N ARG A 124 -14.70 5.72 0.32
CA ARG A 124 -16.03 5.63 -0.30
C ARG A 124 -16.98 4.76 0.54
N GLN A 125 -16.51 3.63 1.06
CA GLN A 125 -17.34 2.77 1.91
C GLN A 125 -17.73 3.46 3.22
N LEU A 126 -16.79 4.14 3.88
CA LEU A 126 -17.05 4.84 5.13
C LEU A 126 -17.97 6.06 4.97
N THR A 127 -17.92 6.72 3.81
CA THR A 127 -18.75 7.91 3.53
C THR A 127 -20.15 7.57 3.00
N ARG A 128 -20.40 6.36 2.49
CA ARG A 128 -21.70 5.95 1.90
C ARG A 128 -22.90 6.00 2.84
N GLY A 129 -22.69 6.05 4.16
CA GLY A 129 -23.77 6.16 5.15
C GLY A 129 -23.52 7.21 6.23
N SER A 130 -22.50 8.05 6.08
CA SER A 130 -22.16 9.04 7.11
C SER A 130 -23.02 10.30 6.97
N THR A 131 -23.65 10.71 8.07
CA THR A 131 -24.32 12.02 8.20
C THR A 131 -23.33 13.16 8.41
N ARG A 132 -22.06 12.84 8.68
CA ARG A 132 -20.98 13.83 8.82
C ARG A 132 -20.57 14.33 7.44
N PRO A 133 -20.31 15.64 7.28
CA PRO A 133 -19.83 16.17 6.01
C PRO A 133 -18.59 15.39 5.56
N ALA A 134 -18.59 14.95 4.30
CA ALA A 134 -17.46 14.26 3.72
C ALA A 134 -16.21 15.11 3.96
N VAL A 135 -15.23 14.55 4.65
CA VAL A 135 -13.97 15.23 4.92
C VAL A 135 -13.39 15.66 3.57
N GLY A 136 -13.13 16.97 3.42
CA GLY A 136 -12.84 17.60 2.11
C GLY A 136 -11.52 17.18 1.47
N TYR A 137 -10.80 16.25 2.08
CA TYR A 137 -9.52 15.72 1.60
C TYR A 137 -9.64 14.26 1.20
N SER A 138 -8.93 13.87 0.15
CA SER A 138 -8.81 12.47 -0.27
C SER A 138 -7.76 11.75 0.58
N LEU A 139 -8.12 10.63 1.23
CA LEU A 139 -7.18 9.81 1.99
C LEU A 139 -6.03 9.30 1.10
N ALA A 140 -6.32 8.99 -0.16
CA ALA A 140 -5.32 8.66 -1.16
C ALA A 140 -4.32 9.80 -1.36
N ALA A 141 -4.77 11.05 -1.42
CA ALA A 141 -3.87 12.21 -1.57
C ALA A 141 -2.96 12.35 -0.34
N LEU A 142 -3.51 12.24 0.86
CA LEU A 142 -2.73 12.33 2.10
C LEU A 142 -1.63 11.26 2.18
N TYR A 143 -1.93 10.03 1.77
CA TYR A 143 -0.93 8.96 1.73
C TYR A 143 0.14 9.22 0.64
N LEU A 144 -0.28 9.64 -0.56
CA LEU A 144 0.65 9.77 -1.70
C LEU A 144 1.62 10.92 -1.56
N TRP A 145 1.16 12.01 -0.96
CA TRP A 145 1.94 13.21 -0.67
C TRP A 145 2.60 13.17 0.71
N ASN A 146 2.54 12.03 1.40
CA ASN A 146 3.32 11.82 2.62
C ASN A 146 4.81 11.83 2.26
N PRO A 147 5.62 12.76 2.81
CA PRO A 147 7.05 12.84 2.53
C PRO A 147 7.76 11.52 2.87
N LEU A 148 7.33 10.83 3.92
CA LEU A 148 7.92 9.54 4.30
C LEU A 148 7.66 8.45 3.24
N ALA A 149 6.47 8.41 2.65
CA ALA A 149 6.15 7.44 1.59
C ALA A 149 6.96 7.73 0.31
N ILE A 150 7.12 9.00 -0.04
CA ILE A 150 7.96 9.43 -1.17
C ILE A 150 9.42 9.04 -0.92
N LEU A 151 9.96 9.37 0.26
CA LEU A 151 11.34 9.07 0.64
C LEU A 151 11.59 7.56 0.71
N ALA A 152 10.65 6.77 1.23
CA ALA A 152 10.79 5.30 1.28
C ALA A 152 10.85 4.69 -0.13
N CYS A 153 9.99 5.14 -1.06
CA CYS A 153 10.05 4.73 -2.47
C CYS A 153 11.40 5.12 -3.12
N CYS A 154 11.83 6.38 -2.96
CA CYS A 154 13.07 6.88 -3.55
C CYS A 154 14.32 6.27 -2.91
N GLY A 155 14.30 6.02 -1.60
CA GLY A 155 15.38 5.41 -0.83
C GLY A 155 15.51 3.90 -1.01
N GLY A 156 14.72 3.28 -1.88
CA GLY A 156 14.78 1.84 -2.11
C GLY A 156 14.35 1.07 -0.85
N SER A 157 13.16 1.34 -0.34
CA SER A 157 12.56 0.57 0.75
C SER A 157 11.46 -0.35 0.23
N SER A 158 11.28 -1.53 0.85
CA SER A 158 10.10 -2.40 0.66
C SER A 158 8.85 -1.90 1.39
N ALA A 159 8.96 -0.86 2.22
CA ALA A 159 7.84 -0.33 3.00
C ALA A 159 6.56 -0.01 2.19
N PRO A 160 6.62 0.51 0.95
CA PRO A 160 5.42 0.72 0.12
C PRO A 160 4.63 -0.57 -0.12
N LEU A 161 5.30 -1.72 -0.28
CA LEU A 161 4.65 -3.02 -0.48
C LEU A 161 3.94 -3.50 0.78
N GLU A 162 4.56 -3.33 1.94
CA GLU A 162 3.96 -3.65 3.23
C GLU A 162 2.71 -2.80 3.48
N ASN A 163 2.82 -1.49 3.23
CA ASN A 163 1.70 -0.56 3.36
C ASN A 163 0.55 -0.92 2.39
N ALA A 164 0.87 -1.26 1.14
CA ALA A 164 -0.13 -1.67 0.15
C ALA A 164 -0.88 -2.94 0.58
N ALA A 165 -0.17 -3.97 1.05
CA ALA A 165 -0.77 -5.20 1.51
C ALA A 165 -1.69 -4.97 2.72
N GLY A 166 -1.24 -4.17 3.70
CA GLY A 166 -2.04 -3.83 4.88
C GLY A 166 -3.31 -3.02 4.55
N LEU A 167 -3.19 -2.01 3.68
CA LEU A 167 -4.33 -1.19 3.27
C LEU A 167 -5.32 -1.97 2.41
N PHE A 168 -4.83 -2.87 1.55
CA PHE A 168 -5.68 -3.78 0.79
C PHE A 168 -6.47 -4.73 1.71
N ALA A 169 -5.81 -5.29 2.73
CA ALA A 169 -6.45 -6.13 3.74
C ALA A 169 -7.57 -5.38 4.46
N LEU A 170 -7.30 -4.15 4.92
CA LEU A 170 -8.27 -3.29 5.60
C LEU A 170 -9.45 -2.93 4.70
N ALA A 171 -9.19 -2.50 3.46
CA ALA A 171 -10.25 -2.16 2.52
C ALA A 171 -11.15 -3.36 2.21
N SER A 172 -10.58 -4.56 2.08
CA SER A 172 -11.33 -5.79 1.84
C SER A 172 -12.11 -6.27 3.07
N ALA A 173 -11.57 -6.04 4.27
CA ALA A 173 -12.25 -6.36 5.53
C ALA A 173 -13.50 -5.49 5.73
N VAL A 174 -13.40 -4.17 5.45
CA VAL A 174 -14.56 -3.26 5.52
C VAL A 174 -15.58 -3.53 4.41
N ALA A 175 -15.14 -4.06 3.27
CA ALA A 175 -16.02 -4.55 2.21
C ALA A 175 -16.80 -5.82 2.59
N VAL A 176 -16.56 -6.42 3.77
CA VAL A 176 -17.12 -7.70 4.23
C VAL A 176 -16.81 -8.85 3.25
N ASN A 177 -15.63 -8.79 2.62
CA ASN A 177 -15.20 -9.80 1.67
C ASN A 177 -14.08 -10.67 2.27
N ALA A 178 -14.49 -11.69 3.02
CA ALA A 178 -13.60 -12.57 3.79
C ALA A 178 -12.41 -13.17 3.02
N PRO A 179 -12.55 -13.73 1.79
CA PRO A 179 -11.40 -14.33 1.10
C PRO A 179 -10.34 -13.31 0.72
N PHE A 180 -10.73 -12.12 0.25
CA PHE A 180 -9.77 -11.07 -0.11
C PHE A 180 -9.13 -10.42 1.11
N ALA A 181 -9.90 -10.26 2.19
CA ALA A 181 -9.36 -9.80 3.47
C ALA A 181 -8.33 -10.79 4.03
N ALA A 182 -8.64 -12.08 4.05
CA ALA A 182 -7.72 -13.13 4.49
C ALA A 182 -6.44 -13.15 3.64
N PHE A 183 -6.57 -13.08 2.31
CA PHE A 183 -5.42 -12.99 1.40
C PHE A 183 -4.55 -11.77 1.72
N GLY A 184 -5.15 -10.58 1.86
CA GLY A 184 -4.44 -9.37 2.22
C GLY A 184 -3.70 -9.48 3.55
N ILE A 185 -4.35 -10.04 4.59
CA ILE A 185 -3.74 -10.25 5.90
C ILE A 185 -2.55 -11.22 5.81
N VAL A 186 -2.68 -12.32 5.05
CA VAL A 186 -1.59 -13.28 4.84
C VAL A 186 -0.42 -12.64 4.12
N CYS A 187 -0.67 -11.91 3.02
CA CYS A 187 0.38 -11.18 2.30
C CYS A 187 1.07 -10.16 3.20
N ALA A 188 0.30 -9.39 3.96
CA ALA A 188 0.84 -8.39 4.88
C ALA A 188 1.67 -9.06 5.99
N ALA A 189 1.19 -10.15 6.60
CA ALA A 189 1.88 -10.88 7.66
C ALA A 189 3.15 -11.58 7.17
N TYR A 190 3.19 -11.95 5.88
CA TYR A 190 4.38 -12.51 5.26
C TYR A 190 5.44 -11.44 4.95
N LEU A 191 5.01 -10.25 4.48
CA LEU A 191 5.92 -9.14 4.15
C LEU A 191 6.40 -8.38 5.40
N SER A 192 5.57 -8.27 6.43
CA SER A 192 5.84 -7.53 7.67
C SER A 192 5.36 -8.34 8.87
N LEU A 193 6.10 -8.34 9.98
CA LEU A 193 5.66 -9.02 11.20
C LEU A 193 4.48 -8.31 11.90
N HIS A 194 4.22 -7.04 11.54
CA HIS A 194 3.27 -6.15 12.23
C HIS A 194 1.77 -6.54 12.11
N PRO A 195 1.26 -7.15 11.03
CA PRO A 195 -0.15 -7.53 10.92
C PRO A 195 -0.59 -8.63 11.89
N LEU A 196 0.35 -9.37 12.51
CA LEU A 196 0.03 -10.34 13.56
C LEU A 196 -0.56 -9.68 14.81
N THR A 197 -0.17 -8.44 15.12
CA THR A 197 -0.78 -7.70 16.25
C THR A 197 -2.21 -7.25 15.93
N LEU A 198 -2.52 -7.00 14.65
CA LEU A 198 -3.88 -6.66 14.20
C LEU A 198 -4.81 -7.87 14.18
N MET A 199 -4.29 -9.07 13.85
CA MET A 199 -5.06 -10.31 13.83
C MET A 199 -5.54 -10.75 15.23
N VAL A 200 -4.79 -10.41 16.29
CA VAL A 200 -5.24 -10.58 17.69
C VAL A 200 -6.47 -9.72 18.00
N GLY A 201 -6.61 -8.56 17.35
CA GLY A 201 -7.77 -7.69 17.50
C GLY A 201 -9.04 -8.26 16.86
N THR A 202 -8.93 -8.83 15.65
CA THR A 202 -10.09 -9.31 14.89
C THR A 202 -10.74 -10.56 15.49
N HIS A 203 -9.96 -11.44 16.13
CA HIS A 203 -10.49 -12.64 16.79
C HIS A 203 -11.38 -12.31 17.99
N ARG A 204 -11.09 -11.23 18.73
CA ARG A 204 -11.89 -10.82 19.90
C ARG A 204 -13.26 -10.27 19.52
N SER A 205 -13.38 -9.57 18.39
CA SER A 205 -14.66 -9.06 17.88
C SER A 205 -15.61 -10.17 17.44
N ALA A 206 -15.10 -11.24 16.80
CA ALA A 206 -15.93 -12.37 16.37
C ALA A 206 -16.48 -13.20 17.55
N ALA A 207 -15.78 -13.21 18.69
CA ALA A 207 -16.21 -13.93 19.88
C ALA A 207 -17.35 -13.24 20.66
N LEU A 208 -17.62 -11.95 20.40
CA LEU A 208 -18.65 -11.17 21.09
C LEU A 208 -19.99 -11.12 20.35
N GLU A 209 -20.03 -11.47 19.06
CA GLU A 209 -21.27 -11.55 18.26
C GLU A 209 -21.88 -12.96 18.25
N GLY A 210 -21.25 -13.93 18.92
CA GLY A 210 -21.68 -15.33 19.00
C GLY A 210 -22.38 -15.75 20.30
N THR A 211 -22.77 -14.81 21.16
CA THR A 211 -23.50 -15.06 22.44
C THR A 211 -24.79 -14.29 22.51
#